data_AF-A0A2E2VXE5-F1
#
_entry.id   AF-A0A2E2VXE5-F1
#
_cell.length_a   1.000
_cell.length_b   1.000
_cell.length_c   1.000
_cell.angle_alpha   90.00
_cell.angle_beta   90.00
_cell.angle_gamma   90.00
#
_symmetry.space_group_name_H-M   'P 1'
#
loop_
_entity.id
_entity.type
_entity.pdbx_description
1 polymer ?
#
loop_
_entity_poly.entity_id
_entity_poly.type
_entity_poly.pdbx_seq_one_letter_code
_entity_poly.pdbx_strand_id
1 'polypeptide(L)'
;MKLFLLTFTFSLLYSSTCRIENSNLRSYYEIGDTLTFEDQNLLFPVCNGSGDYSTGDSFKLSDLNGNENDGDYKITLISMNATW
;
A
#
# COMPACT_ATOMS: atom_id res chain seq x y z
N MET A 1 9.38 -35.48 26.39
CA MET A 1 8.05 -34.90 26.11
C MET A 1 7.95 -33.53 26.75
N LYS A 2 8.31 -32.47 26.03
CA LYS A 2 7.89 -31.08 26.30
C LYS A 2 7.77 -30.42 24.93
N LEU A 3 6.64 -30.69 24.27
CA LEU A 3 6.18 -29.94 23.12
C LEU A 3 5.61 -28.63 23.69
N PHE A 4 6.46 -27.60 23.75
CA PHE A 4 6.01 -26.26 24.11
C PHE A 4 5.45 -25.63 22.83
N LEU A 5 4.12 -25.46 22.77
CA LEU A 5 3.43 -24.77 21.68
C LEU A 5 3.97 -23.34 21.60
N LEU A 6 4.79 -23.08 20.60
CA LEU A 6 5.25 -21.75 20.17
C LEU A 6 4.25 -21.16 19.17
N THR A 7 2.97 -21.16 19.53
CA THR A 7 1.91 -20.66 18.64
C THR A 7 1.26 -19.43 19.26
N PHE A 8 1.22 -18.37 18.45
CA PHE A 8 0.34 -17.20 18.55
C PHE A 8 0.85 -15.92 19.23
N THR A 9 2.02 -15.42 18.84
CA THR A 9 2.38 -13.99 19.05
C THR A 9 2.58 -13.20 17.74
N PHE A 10 2.54 -13.87 16.58
CA PHE A 10 2.84 -13.23 15.29
C PHE A 10 1.79 -12.22 14.83
N SER A 11 0.54 -12.36 15.27
CA SER A 11 -0.59 -11.53 14.84
C SER A 11 -0.60 -10.10 15.41
N LEU A 12 0.10 -9.84 16.52
CA LEU A 12 0.08 -8.52 17.17
C LEU A 12 1.07 -7.51 16.56
N LEU A 13 2.09 -7.97 15.82
CA LEU A 13 3.10 -7.10 15.19
C LEU A 13 2.63 -6.51 13.84
N TYR A 14 1.71 -7.16 13.13
CA TYR A 14 1.13 -6.63 11.88
C TYR A 14 0.27 -5.39 12.11
N SER A 15 -0.37 -5.28 13.29
CA SER A 15 -1.33 -4.21 13.57
C SER A 15 -0.67 -2.84 13.75
N SER A 16 0.62 -2.76 14.10
CA SER A 16 1.28 -1.48 14.38
C SER A 16 1.86 -0.80 13.14
N THR A 17 2.27 -1.57 12.12
CA THR A 17 2.92 -1.02 10.91
C THR A 17 1.93 -0.42 9.91
N CYS A 18 0.66 -0.81 9.95
CA CYS A 18 -0.39 -0.28 9.08
C CYS A 18 -1.34 0.69 9.80
N ARG A 19 -0.77 1.49 10.68
CA ARG A 19 -1.52 2.59 11.28
C ARG A 19 -1.59 3.72 10.26
N ILE A 20 -2.74 3.89 9.62
CA ILE A 20 -3.02 5.05 8.78
C ILE A 20 -3.05 6.27 9.72
N GLU A 21 -1.98 7.06 9.74
CA GLU A 21 -2.05 8.39 10.37
C GLU A 21 -2.97 9.25 9.50
N ASN A 22 -3.90 9.99 10.12
CA ASN A 22 -4.92 10.79 9.44
C ASN A 22 -4.29 11.63 8.32
N SER A 23 -4.41 11.15 7.08
CA SER A 23 -4.17 11.99 5.92
C SER A 23 -5.35 12.96 5.85
N ASN A 24 -5.08 14.24 5.70
CA ASN A 24 -6.11 15.24 5.45
C ASN A 24 -6.73 14.95 4.07
N LEU A 25 -7.71 14.05 4.04
CA LEU A 25 -8.42 13.63 2.83
C LEU A 25 -9.30 14.80 2.36
N ARG A 26 -8.83 15.53 1.34
CA ARG A 26 -9.68 16.32 0.45
C ARG A 26 -9.81 15.57 -0.87
N SER A 27 -11.03 15.46 -1.40
CA SER A 27 -11.22 14.99 -2.77
C SER A 27 -10.88 16.12 -3.75
N TYR A 28 -9.84 15.91 -4.56
CA TYR A 28 -9.41 16.85 -5.59
C TYR A 28 -9.60 16.34 -7.02
N TYR A 29 -10.06 15.09 -7.20
CA TYR A 29 -10.11 14.41 -8.48
C TYR A 29 -11.52 13.92 -8.81
N GLU A 30 -11.91 14.10 -10.06
CA GLU A 30 -13.16 13.66 -10.66
C GLU A 30 -12.93 12.52 -11.66
N ILE A 31 -14.02 11.92 -12.15
CA ILE A 31 -13.95 10.84 -13.13
C ILE A 31 -13.30 11.34 -14.42
N GLY A 32 -12.19 10.70 -14.81
CA GLY A 32 -11.42 11.05 -16.01
C GLY A 32 -10.17 11.87 -15.72
N ASP A 33 -9.98 12.33 -14.49
CA ASP A 33 -8.75 13.01 -14.11
C ASP A 33 -7.56 12.05 -14.04
N THR A 34 -6.36 12.61 -14.13
CA THR A 34 -5.09 11.89 -13.95
C THR A 34 -4.40 12.37 -12.68
N LEU A 35 -3.77 11.45 -11.94
CA LEU A 35 -3.03 11.79 -10.73
C LEU A 35 -1.79 12.61 -11.07
N THR A 36 -1.56 13.69 -10.32
CA THR A 36 -0.32 14.47 -10.39
C THR A 36 0.89 13.61 -10.02
N PHE A 37 2.08 14.02 -10.47
CA PHE A 37 3.30 13.30 -10.12
C PHE A 37 3.59 13.36 -8.62
N GLU A 38 3.28 14.50 -7.99
CA GLU A 38 3.39 14.68 -6.55
C GLU A 38 2.52 13.68 -5.79
N ASP A 39 1.26 13.51 -6.19
CA ASP A 39 0.34 12.57 -5.55
C ASP A 39 0.69 11.11 -5.83
N GLN A 40 1.28 10.82 -7.00
CA GLN A 40 1.80 9.48 -7.29
C GLN A 40 2.94 9.08 -6.34
N ASN A 41 3.68 10.04 -5.78
CA ASN A 41 4.80 9.79 -4.87
C ASN A 41 4.40 9.77 -3.39
N LEU A 42 3.10 9.85 -3.07
CA LEU A 42 2.62 9.65 -1.70
C LEU A 42 2.95 8.24 -1.20
N LEU A 43 3.41 8.16 0.04
CA LEU A 43 3.81 6.90 0.68
C LEU A 43 2.64 6.28 1.43
N PHE A 44 2.32 5.04 1.09
CA PHE A 44 1.29 4.23 1.73
C PHE A 44 1.94 3.01 2.39
N PRO A 45 1.61 2.68 3.65
CA PRO A 45 2.20 1.52 4.32
C PRO A 45 1.68 0.21 3.71
N VAL A 46 2.58 -0.73 3.43
CA VAL A 46 2.23 -2.06 2.97
C VAL A 46 1.83 -2.92 4.17
N CYS A 47 0.53 -3.22 4.30
CA CYS A 47 0.02 -4.05 5.40
C CYS A 47 0.25 -5.54 5.15
N ASN A 48 0.14 -5.95 3.89
CA ASN A 48 0.24 -7.34 3.46
C ASN A 48 1.24 -7.43 2.31
N GLY A 49 2.50 -7.70 2.64
CA GLY A 49 3.57 -7.81 1.67
C GLY A 49 3.32 -8.91 0.63
N SER A 50 3.69 -8.63 -0.61
CA SER A 50 3.64 -9.56 -1.74
C SER A 50 4.59 -9.07 -2.84
N GLY A 51 5.12 -10.01 -3.64
CA GLY A 51 6.10 -9.69 -4.68
C GLY A 51 7.34 -9.03 -4.09
N ASP A 52 7.67 -7.84 -4.57
CA ASP A 52 8.86 -7.08 -4.16
C ASP A 52 8.64 -6.24 -2.89
N TYR A 53 7.45 -6.26 -2.30
CA TYR A 53 7.13 -5.52 -1.07
C TYR A 53 6.96 -6.46 0.12
N SER A 54 7.58 -6.11 1.24
CA SER A 54 7.38 -6.68 2.56
C SER A 54 6.39 -5.86 3.40
N THR A 55 5.77 -6.49 4.40
CA THR A 55 4.95 -5.75 5.36
C THR A 55 5.81 -4.72 6.11
N GLY A 56 5.33 -3.47 6.16
CA GLY A 56 6.05 -2.34 6.74
C GLY A 56 6.83 -1.51 5.71
N ASP A 57 6.94 -1.98 4.46
CA ASP A 57 7.47 -1.16 3.37
C ASP A 57 6.53 0.00 3.05
N SER A 58 7.05 0.97 2.30
CA SER A 58 6.27 2.08 1.76
C SER A 58 6.03 1.87 0.27
N PHE A 59 4.77 1.82 -0.11
CA PHE A 59 4.30 1.78 -1.49
C PHE A 59 3.97 3.18 -1.98
N LYS A 60 4.30 3.50 -3.23
CA LYS A 60 3.84 4.71 -3.91
C LYS A 60 3.30 4.35 -5.29
N LEU A 61 2.32 5.11 -5.78
CA LEU A 61 1.72 4.82 -7.09
C LEU A 61 2.69 5.02 -8.26
N SER A 62 3.74 5.83 -8.08
CA SER A 62 4.82 5.96 -9.08
C SER A 62 5.63 4.68 -9.27
N ASP A 63 5.60 3.73 -8.33
CA ASP A 63 6.22 2.41 -8.53
C ASP A 63 5.51 1.59 -9.64
N LEU A 64 4.25 1.94 -9.93
CA LEU A 64 3.46 1.36 -11.01
C LEU A 64 3.53 2.20 -12.31
N ASN A 65 4.24 3.32 -12.30
CA ASN A 65 4.35 4.19 -13.46
C ASN A 65 5.49 3.73 -14.37
N GLY A 66 5.12 3.24 -15.56
CA GLY A 66 6.03 2.78 -16.62
C GLY A 66 7.15 3.75 -16.99
N ASN A 67 6.91 5.05 -16.87
CA ASN A 67 7.90 6.07 -17.19
C ASN A 67 8.97 6.22 -16.10
N GLU A 68 8.65 5.84 -14.86
CA GLU A 68 9.51 6.00 -13.68
C GLU A 68 10.19 4.69 -13.27
N ASN A 69 9.77 3.55 -13.83
CA ASN A 69 10.26 2.20 -13.49
C ASN A 69 11.08 1.55 -14.63
N ASP A 70 11.94 2.34 -15.28
CA ASP A 70 12.83 1.92 -16.39
C ASP A 70 12.09 1.43 -17.66
N GLY A 71 10.86 1.87 -17.89
CA GLY A 71 10.09 1.52 -19.08
C GLY A 71 9.30 0.21 -18.96
N ASP A 72 9.08 -0.31 -17.75
CA ASP A 72 8.29 -1.51 -17.51
C ASP A 72 6.79 -1.16 -17.39
N TYR A 73 6.14 -1.07 -18.55
CA TYR A 73 4.72 -0.71 -18.65
C TYR A 73 3.79 -1.88 -18.31
N LYS A 74 3.02 -1.73 -17.23
CA LYS A 74 1.99 -2.68 -16.80
C LYS A 74 0.62 -2.01 -16.67
N ILE A 75 -0.44 -2.78 -16.90
CA ILE A 75 -1.81 -2.34 -16.60
C ILE A 75 -2.14 -2.79 -15.17
N THR A 76 -2.42 -1.83 -14.29
CA THR A 76 -2.85 -2.10 -12.91
C THR A 76 -4.30 -1.68 -12.73
N LEU A 77 -5.11 -2.56 -12.12
CA LEU A 77 -6.49 -2.27 -11.75
C LEU A 77 -6.60 -2.15 -10.24
N ILE A 78 -7.01 -0.98 -9.75
CA ILE A 78 -7.24 -0.73 -8.32
C ILE A 78 -8.75 -0.71 -8.08
N SER A 79 -9.24 -1.65 -7.29
CA SER A 79 -10.64 -1.67 -6.86
C SER A 79 -10.74 -1.07 -5.46
N MET A 80 -11.54 -0.02 -5.34
CA MET A 80 -11.84 0.63 -4.06
C MET A 80 -13.28 0.32 -3.69
N ASN A 81 -13.48 -0.24 -2.50
CA ASN A 81 -14.81 -0.39 -1.92
C ASN A 81 -14.99 0.66 -0.83
N ALA A 82 -15.88 1.63 -1.06
CA ALA A 82 -16.22 2.65 -0.08
C ALA A 82 -17.60 2.34 0.52
N THR A 83 -17.68 2.29 1.85
CA THR A 83 -18.96 2.33 2.57
C THR A 83 -19.30 3.78 2.88
N TRP A 84 -20.51 4.21 2.51
CA TRP A 84 -21.05 5.51 2.87
C TRP A 84 -21.62 5.50 4.30
#